data_AF-A0A5E4IYY0-F1
#
_entry.id   AF-A0A5E4IYY0-F1
#
_cell.length_a   1.000
_cell.length_b   1.000
_cell.length_c   1.000
_cell.angle_alpha   90.00
_cell.angle_beta   90.00
_cell.angle_gamma   90.00
#
_symmetry.space_group_name_H-M   'P 1'
#
loop_
_entity.id
_entity.type
_entity.pdbx_description
1 polymer ?
#
loop_
_entity_poly.entity_id
_entity_poly.type
_entity_poly.pdbx_seq_one_letter_code
_entity_poly.pdbx_strand_id
1 'polypeptide(L)' 'MKLKVISKYKQEFLILQGKEEKALDNQPVYNKKGKVAQIIDTIGSTTNPYYVAKIIDKESCDKAKEVEC' A
#
# COMPACT_ATOMS: atom_id res chain seq x y z
N MET A 1 -4.23 -3.77 -9.68
CA MET A 1 -3.95 -4.98 -8.87
C MET A 1 -4.45 -4.73 -7.45
N LYS A 2 -5.08 -5.72 -6.77
CA LYS A 2 -5.63 -5.49 -5.41
C LYS A 2 -4.60 -5.83 -4.33
N LEU A 3 -4.30 -4.86 -3.48
CA LEU A 3 -3.46 -4.99 -2.30
C LEU A 3 -4.32 -4.95 -1.03
N LYS A 4 -4.03 -5.85 -0.10
CA LYS A 4 -4.70 -5.91 1.21
C LYS A 4 -3.98 -4.99 2.19
N VAL A 5 -4.73 -4.14 2.90
CA VAL A 5 -4.16 -3.34 3.99
C VAL A 5 -3.99 -4.22 5.23
N ILE A 6 -2.75 -4.35 5.70
CA ILE A 6 -2.41 -5.16 6.89
C ILE A 6 -2.38 -4.29 8.13
N SER A 7 -1.69 -3.16 8.06
CA SER A 7 -1.52 -2.27 9.20
C SER A 7 -1.22 -0.85 8.75
N LYS A 8 -1.45 0.09 9.67
CA LYS A 8 -1.06 1.49 9.53
C LYS A 8 -0.02 1.79 10.60
N TYR A 9 1.20 2.09 10.18
CA TYR A 9 2.28 2.42 11.09
C TYR A 9 2.35 3.93 11.29
N LYS A 10 2.18 4.38 12.54
CA LYS A 10 2.26 5.80 12.97
C LYS A 10 1.38 6.78 12.18
N GLN A 11 0.36 6.31 11.45
CA GLN A 11 -0.43 7.12 10.51
C GLN A 11 0.39 7.82 9.40
N GLU A 12 1.61 7.35 9.17
CA GLU A 12 2.51 7.85 8.12
C GLU A 12 2.76 6.81 7.03
N PHE A 13 2.66 5.51 7.39
CA PHE A 13 2.90 4.41 6.48
C PHE A 13 1.74 3.41 6.49
N LEU A 14 1.46 2.87 5.31
CA LEU A 14 0.58 1.75 5.06
C LEU A 14 1.44 0.52 4.79
N ILE A 15 1.15 -0.56 5.52
CA ILE A 15 1.71 -1.88 5.25
C ILE A 15 0.66 -2.64 4.45
N LEU A 16 1.01 -2.99 3.22
CA LEU A 16 0.15 -3.67 2.27
C LEU A 16 0.69 -5.07 2.00
N GLN A 17 -0.18 -6.02 1.67
CA GLN A 17 0.22 -7.36 1.24
C GLN A 17 -0.38 -7.66 -0.13
N GLY A 18 0.45 -8.14 -1.05
CA GLY A 18 0.05 -8.59 -2.37
C GLY A 18 0.52 -10.00 -2.66
N LYS A 19 0.11 -10.52 -3.82
CA LYS A 19 0.52 -11.82 -4.35
C LYS A 19 1.18 -11.60 -5.71
N GLU A 20 2.42 -11.13 -5.74
CA GLU A 20 3.20 -11.05 -6.99
C GLU A 20 4.66 -10.65 -6.73
N GLU A 21 5.55 -11.12 -7.59
CA GLU A 21 7.03 -11.03 -7.54
C GLU A 21 7.58 -9.66 -8.00
N LYS A 22 6.73 -8.79 -8.55
CA LYS A 22 7.17 -7.50 -9.08
C LYS A 22 7.29 -6.47 -7.97
N ALA A 23 8.48 -5.89 -7.84
CA ALA A 23 8.68 -4.69 -7.05
C ALA A 23 7.80 -3.56 -7.58
N LEU A 24 7.02 -2.95 -6.68
CA LEU A 24 6.11 -1.85 -6.99
C LEU A 24 6.67 -0.51 -6.49
N ASP A 25 7.99 -0.40 -6.42
CA ASP A 25 8.63 0.78 -5.85
C ASP A 25 8.21 2.05 -6.63
N ASN A 26 7.92 3.11 -5.89
CA ASN A 26 7.37 4.38 -6.36
C ASN A 26 5.97 4.32 -6.99
N GLN A 27 5.29 3.16 -7.01
CA GLN A 27 3.93 3.08 -7.54
C GLN A 27 2.94 3.81 -6.63
N PRO A 28 2.04 4.63 -7.20
CA PRO A 28 0.94 5.21 -6.46
C PRO A 28 -0.06 4.14 -6.01
N VAL A 29 -0.61 4.34 -4.82
CA VAL A 29 -1.66 3.51 -4.23
C VAL A 29 -2.95 4.32 -4.26
N TYR A 30 -4.02 3.73 -4.78
CA TYR A 30 -5.32 4.36 -4.93
C TYR A 30 -6.39 3.66 -4.09
N ASN A 31 -7.37 4.43 -3.65
CA ASN A 31 -8.67 3.93 -3.20
C ASN A 31 -9.77 4.47 -4.13
N LYS A 32 -11.04 4.21 -3.80
CA LYS A 32 -12.20 4.70 -4.56
C LYS A 32 -12.30 6.24 -4.69
N LYS A 33 -11.60 7.00 -3.86
CA LYS A 33 -11.61 8.48 -3.84
C LYS A 33 -10.43 9.09 -4.57
N GLY A 34 -9.34 8.35 -4.77
CA GLY A 34 -8.13 8.84 -5.42
C GLY A 34 -6.86 8.27 -4.82
N LYS A 35 -5.74 8.95 -5.08
CA LYS A 35 -4.41 8.54 -4.61
C LYS A 35 -4.31 8.72 -3.10
N VAL A 36 -4.00 7.66 -2.37
CA VAL A 36 -3.90 7.65 -0.90
C VAL A 36 -2.48 7.54 -0.39
N ALA A 37 -1.60 6.85 -1.13
CA ALA A 37 -0.23 6.61 -0.73
C ALA A 37 0.66 6.37 -1.93
N GLN A 38 1.95 6.15 -1.68
CA GLN A 38 2.93 5.75 -2.67
C GLN A 38 3.84 4.69 -2.06
N ILE A 39 4.03 3.58 -2.76
CA ILE A 39 4.95 2.52 -2.35
C ILE A 39 6.37 3.07 -2.37
N ILE A 40 7.05 2.93 -1.25
CA ILE A 40 8.44 3.38 -1.06
C ILE A 40 9.40 2.21 -0.92
N ASP A 41 8.89 1.02 -0.58
CA ASP A 41 9.70 -0.15 -0.33
C ASP A 41 8.88 -1.44 -0.48
N THR A 42 9.55 -2.53 -0.80
CA THR A 42 8.99 -3.87 -0.93
C THR A 42 9.85 -4.84 -0.12
N ILE A 43 9.26 -5.48 0.89
CA ILE A 43 9.96 -6.36 1.83
C ILE A 43 9.34 -7.76 1.88
N GLY A 44 10.16 -8.76 2.20
CA GLY A 44 9.70 -10.13 2.43
C GLY A 44 9.83 -11.05 1.22
N SER A 45 8.98 -12.08 1.17
CA SER A 45 9.05 -13.12 0.15
C SER A 45 8.49 -12.64 -1.18
N THR A 46 9.15 -13.05 -2.26
CA THR A 46 8.75 -12.80 -3.64
C THR A 46 7.33 -13.28 -3.97
N THR A 47 6.84 -14.34 -3.32
CA THR A 47 5.49 -14.89 -3.58
C THR A 47 4.38 -14.14 -2.84
N ASN A 48 4.68 -13.56 -1.67
CA ASN A 48 3.75 -12.80 -0.85
C ASN A 48 4.45 -11.59 -0.21
N PRO A 49 4.87 -10.59 -1.02
CA PRO A 49 5.61 -9.47 -0.49
C PRO A 49 4.71 -8.53 0.32
N TYR A 50 5.35 -7.84 1.25
CA TYR A 50 4.79 -6.71 1.94
C TYR A 50 5.27 -5.43 1.26
N TYR A 51 4.35 -4.53 0.95
CA TYR A 51 4.67 -3.22 0.40
C TYR A 51 4.50 -2.17 1.48
N VAL A 52 5.53 -1.35 1.66
CA VAL A 52 5.48 -0.19 2.54
C VAL A 52 5.13 1.01 1.69
N ALA A 53 3.99 1.63 1.97
CA ALA A 53 3.53 2.80 1.25
C ALA A 53 3.45 4.02 2.17
N LYS A 54 4.07 5.13 1.77
CA LYS A 54 3.97 6.40 2.48
C LYS A 54 2.62 7.06 2.19
N ILE A 55 1.87 7.39 3.24
CA ILE A 55 0.55 8.00 3.13
C ILE A 55 0.72 9.45 2.65
N ILE A 56 -0.07 9.81 1.64
CA ILE A 56 -0.12 11.16 1.07
C ILE A 56 -1.45 11.83 1.44
N ASP A 57 -2.54 11.07 1.45
CA ASP A 57 -3.87 11.53 1.88
C ASP A 57 -4.35 10.70 3.09
N LYS A 58 -4.31 11.32 4.27
CA LYS A 58 -4.68 10.69 5.54
C LYS A 58 -6.20 10.47 5.67
N GLU A 59 -7.02 11.38 5.16
CA GLU A 59 -8.48 11.30 5.27
C GLU A 59 -9.06 10.15 4.45
N SER A 60 -8.50 9.93 3.27
CA SER A 60 -8.88 8.82 2.38
C SER A 60 -8.32 7.48 2.84
N CYS A 61 -7.19 7.48 3.56
CA CYS A 61 -6.56 6.28 4.10
C CYS A 61 -7.33 5.68 5.28
N ASP A 62 -7.99 6.49 6.11
CA ASP A 62 -8.55 6.01 7.37
C ASP A 62 -9.58 4.89 7.20
N LYS A 63 -10.33 4.94 6.08
CA LYS A 63 -11.42 4.01 5.76
C LYS A 63 -11.04 2.88 4.80
N ALA A 64 -9.79 2.80 4.33
CA ALA A 64 -9.37 1.83 3.33
C ALA A 64 -9.04 0.46 3.95
N LYS A 65 -9.82 -0.58 3.60
CA LYS A 65 -9.53 -1.99 3.90
C LYS A 65 -8.77 -2.69 2.75
N GLU A 66 -8.94 -2.20 1.54
CA GLU A 66 -8.32 -2.67 0.30
C GLU A 66 -7.93 -1.45 -0.54
N VAL A 67 -6.82 -1.55 -1.25
CA VAL A 67 -6.29 -0.49 -2.13
C VAL A 67 -5.76 -1.10 -3.41
N GLU A 68 -5.65 -0.30 -4.46
CA GLU A 68 -5.16 -0.74 -5.76
C GLU A 68 -3.91 0.00 -6.18
N CYS A 69 -3.00 -0.73 -6.80
CA CYS A 69 -1.85 -0.20 -7.53
C CYS A 69 -2.06 -0.43 -9.03
#